data_AF-A0A2W5S0W0-F1
#
_entry.id   AF-A0A2W5S0W0-F1
#
_cell.length_a   1.000
_cell.length_b   1.000
_cell.length_c   1.000
_cell.angle_alpha   90.00
_cell.angle_beta   90.00
_cell.angle_gamma   90.00
#
_symmetry.space_group_name_H-M   'P 1'
#
loop_
_entity.id
_entity.type
_entity.pdbx_description
1 polymer ?
#
loop_
_entity_poly.entity_id
_entity_poly.type
_entity_poly.pdbx_seq_one_letter_code
_entity_poly.pdbx_strand_id
1 'polypeptide(L)'
;MYLLADMDSAGKRLRTDAKGETKELSFRDFKTHILVEEAKVQSEESPIQSGQVMNRTRELSTFKYMLTGVDDSALDLAKPEKGFADKQAAQLELLDRQIEDVERNIEQSAVDPEDIQGVEAELSLQITNQFRVQELAEVTYQQLSHHRTRLRVQIDKAQEREQEIDLLQARFALLLKHYDADIARLMGIIDAGYVYDAEPDAYCQVCGAAPENHDPKRGCEGDIPRIIEAATAELQEVIRRRAALVATAKDLRAEKGQVTEGLPKLQEELRDLSADIQREIPAVETVRSATEALVTRRIAIQSELELVRRRAALAKQREEIGVNPGYDATTLIADNQLDGATLDSFCQVIESELQGWEFPDAKRVFFENNRRDISVAGKSRAANGKGVRALLHSAFTISLMKFCNTKMRPHPGFVIIDSLFITYRDPSNAEEASIAQTPLRDKAFRRFKAIDPSLQLIILENVDVPKWLDGDPQCTHFTGRQGVGRAGLFPENARP
;
A
#
# COMPACT_ATOMS: atom_id res chain seq x y z
N MET A 1 20.14 -53.66 15.51
CA MET A 1 20.85 -52.61 14.73
C MET A 1 21.30 -53.10 13.34
N TYR A 2 21.31 -54.42 13.06
CA TYR A 2 21.69 -54.99 11.75
C TYR A 2 20.83 -54.50 10.56
N LEU A 3 19.50 -54.57 10.66
CA LEU A 3 18.59 -54.17 9.56
C LEU A 3 18.70 -52.70 9.12
N LEU A 4 19.06 -51.79 10.02
CA LEU A 4 19.25 -50.38 9.67
C LEU A 4 20.62 -50.14 8.99
N ALA A 5 21.63 -50.95 9.31
CA ALA A 5 22.94 -50.88 8.67
C ALA A 5 22.86 -51.34 7.21
N ASP A 6 22.08 -52.39 6.92
CA ASP A 6 21.82 -52.86 5.55
C ASP A 6 21.10 -51.82 4.68
N MET A 7 20.39 -50.88 5.30
CA MET A 7 19.68 -49.77 4.64
C MET A 7 20.47 -48.44 4.63
N ASP A 8 21.75 -48.45 5.01
CA ASP A 8 22.58 -47.24 5.21
C ASP A 8 21.91 -46.15 6.07
N SER A 9 21.09 -46.61 7.03
CA SER A 9 20.22 -45.78 7.87
C SER A 9 20.60 -45.84 9.35
N ALA A 10 21.75 -46.45 9.67
CA ALA A 10 22.29 -46.50 11.02
C ALA A 10 22.75 -45.11 11.48
N GLY A 11 22.40 -44.72 12.72
CA GLY A 11 22.78 -43.43 13.30
C GLY A 11 21.97 -42.22 12.82
N LYS A 12 21.00 -42.42 11.92
CA LYS A 12 20.09 -41.37 11.47
C LYS A 12 19.12 -40.97 12.57
N ARG A 13 18.73 -39.70 12.63
CA ARG A 13 17.88 -39.16 13.69
C ARG A 13 16.60 -38.55 13.16
N LEU A 14 15.49 -38.81 13.84
CA LEU A 14 14.17 -38.29 13.52
C LEU A 14 13.70 -37.37 14.63
N ARG A 15 13.08 -36.26 14.27
CA ARG A 15 12.41 -35.36 15.20
C ARG A 15 11.21 -36.05 15.86
N THR A 16 11.07 -35.90 17.17
CA THR A 16 9.97 -36.50 17.95
C THR A 16 8.94 -35.49 18.44
N ASP A 17 9.27 -34.20 18.52
CA ASP A 17 8.35 -33.17 18.97
C ASP A 17 8.51 -31.84 18.21
N ALA A 18 7.63 -30.89 18.46
CA ALA A 18 7.68 -29.56 17.85
C ALA A 18 8.93 -28.76 18.27
N LYS A 19 9.45 -29.05 19.47
CA LYS A 19 10.65 -28.42 20.06
C LYS A 19 11.95 -28.82 19.36
N GLY A 20 11.89 -29.74 18.40
CA GLY A 20 13.05 -30.18 17.63
C GLY A 20 13.89 -31.24 18.35
N GLU A 21 13.37 -31.88 19.40
CA GLU A 21 14.05 -33.02 20.01
C GLU A 21 14.15 -34.15 19.00
N THR A 22 15.34 -34.72 18.83
CA THR A 22 15.56 -35.83 17.90
C THR A 22 15.93 -37.13 18.63
N LYS A 23 15.42 -38.26 18.14
CA LYS A 23 15.79 -39.61 18.58
C LYS A 23 16.36 -40.40 17.42
N GLU A 24 17.20 -41.38 17.72
CA GLU A 24 17.70 -42.30 16.70
C GLU A 24 16.54 -43.05 16.03
N LEU A 25 16.67 -43.19 14.71
CA LEU A 25 15.80 -43.96 13.84
C LEU A 25 15.82 -45.43 14.29
N SER A 26 14.63 -46.00 14.45
CA SER A 26 14.43 -47.42 14.73
C SER A 26 13.79 -48.07 13.52
N PHE A 27 14.07 -49.36 13.28
CA PHE A 27 13.39 -50.09 12.21
C PHE A 27 11.86 -50.12 12.40
N ARG A 28 11.38 -49.99 13.64
CA ARG A 28 9.95 -49.88 13.96
C ARG A 28 9.29 -48.63 13.36
N ASP A 29 10.05 -47.59 13.06
CA ASP A 29 9.52 -46.36 12.48
C ASP A 29 8.99 -46.58 11.05
N PHE A 30 9.54 -47.56 10.33
CA PHE A 30 9.05 -47.95 9.01
C PHE A 30 7.78 -48.80 9.04
N LYS A 31 7.35 -49.29 10.22
CA LYS A 31 6.25 -50.27 10.35
C LYS A 31 4.98 -49.81 9.63
N THR A 32 4.58 -48.55 9.84
CA THR A 32 3.37 -47.96 9.25
C THR A 32 3.39 -47.93 7.72
N HIS A 33 4.58 -47.95 7.11
CA HIS A 33 4.77 -47.87 5.67
C HIS A 33 5.00 -49.24 4.99
N ILE A 34 5.26 -50.30 5.76
CA ILE A 34 5.56 -51.64 5.22
C ILE A 34 4.55 -52.71 5.62
N LEU A 35 3.79 -52.50 6.69
CA LEU A 35 2.79 -53.45 7.19
C LEU A 35 1.45 -52.73 7.31
N VAL A 36 0.54 -53.01 6.38
CA VAL A 36 -0.79 -52.41 6.33
C VAL A 36 -1.83 -53.48 6.65
N GLU A 37 -2.40 -53.40 7.85
CA GLU A 37 -3.46 -54.28 8.33
C GLU A 37 -4.83 -53.88 7.74
N GLU A 38 -5.81 -54.79 7.70
CA GLU A 38 -7.13 -54.55 7.10
C GLU A 38 -7.83 -53.29 7.66
N ALA A 39 -7.82 -53.12 8.99
CA ALA A 39 -8.43 -51.94 9.61
C ALA A 39 -7.75 -50.64 9.18
N LYS A 40 -6.44 -50.69 8.91
CA LYS A 40 -5.64 -49.53 8.52
C LYS A 40 -5.83 -49.17 7.05
N VAL A 41 -5.83 -50.16 6.16
CA VAL A 41 -5.99 -49.93 4.71
C VAL A 41 -7.32 -49.23 4.41
N GLN A 42 -8.38 -49.56 5.16
CA GLN A 42 -9.71 -48.97 5.02
C GLN A 42 -9.92 -47.67 5.81
N SER A 43 -8.96 -47.23 6.64
CA SER A 43 -9.13 -46.12 7.60
C SER A 43 -9.23 -44.72 6.96
N GLU A 44 -9.82 -43.76 7.66
CA GLU A 44 -9.83 -42.32 7.25
C GLU A 44 -8.51 -41.62 7.59
N GLU A 45 -7.76 -42.19 8.53
CA GLU A 45 -6.45 -41.68 8.90
C GLU A 45 -5.47 -41.79 7.75
N SER A 46 -4.57 -40.82 7.65
CA SER A 46 -3.53 -40.80 6.63
C SER A 46 -2.71 -42.10 6.59
N PRO A 47 -2.30 -42.56 5.39
CA PRO A 47 -1.37 -43.68 5.23
C PRO A 47 -0.03 -43.51 5.93
N ILE A 48 0.38 -42.28 6.26
CA ILE A 48 1.66 -42.03 6.94
C ILE A 48 1.54 -42.02 8.47
N GLN A 49 0.34 -42.14 9.03
CA GLN A 49 0.11 -41.99 10.47
C GLN A 49 -0.40 -43.28 11.09
N SER A 50 -0.05 -43.59 12.34
CA SER A 50 -0.63 -44.72 13.08
C SER A 50 -1.95 -44.39 13.80
N GLY A 51 -2.35 -43.12 13.82
CA GLY A 51 -3.48 -42.62 14.61
C GLY A 51 -3.09 -42.14 16.01
N GLN A 52 -1.90 -42.50 16.50
CA GLN A 52 -1.40 -42.03 17.79
C GLN A 52 -0.87 -40.60 17.70
N VAL A 53 -1.55 -39.67 18.39
CA VAL A 53 -1.20 -38.23 18.38
C VAL A 53 0.26 -37.98 18.75
N MET A 54 0.79 -38.73 19.72
CA MET A 54 2.17 -38.60 20.20
C MET A 54 3.23 -38.98 19.16
N ASN A 55 2.89 -39.81 18.17
CA ASN A 55 3.84 -40.27 17.15
C ASN A 55 3.78 -39.43 15.86
N ARG A 56 2.79 -38.54 15.70
CA ARG A 56 2.54 -37.82 14.44
C ARG A 56 3.77 -37.05 13.92
N THR A 57 4.55 -36.46 14.81
CA THR A 57 5.77 -35.73 14.44
C THR A 57 6.86 -36.69 13.97
N ARG A 58 7.06 -37.79 14.71
CA ARG A 58 8.03 -38.83 14.38
C ARG A 58 7.69 -39.53 13.07
N GLU A 59 6.42 -39.85 12.86
CA GLU A 59 5.90 -40.48 11.63
C GLU A 59 6.05 -39.58 10.41
N LEU A 60 5.76 -38.29 10.54
CA LEU A 60 6.02 -37.32 9.47
C LEU A 60 7.52 -37.24 9.15
N SER A 61 8.38 -37.20 10.18
CA SER A 61 9.83 -37.21 10.00
C SER A 61 10.33 -38.49 9.33
N THR A 62 9.76 -39.66 9.65
CA THR A 62 10.05 -40.91 8.93
C THR A 62 9.68 -40.82 7.46
N PHE A 63 8.46 -40.36 7.15
CA PHE A 63 7.99 -40.22 5.77
C PHE A 63 8.86 -39.24 4.97
N LYS A 64 9.23 -38.11 5.58
CA LYS A 64 10.18 -37.15 5.00
C LYS A 64 11.53 -37.81 4.74
N TYR A 65 12.08 -38.55 5.70
CA TYR A 65 13.33 -39.27 5.53
C TYR A 65 13.26 -40.29 4.39
N MET A 66 12.13 -40.99 4.22
CA MET A 66 11.90 -41.91 3.10
C MET A 66 11.83 -41.20 1.75
N LEU A 67 11.24 -40.00 1.68
CA LEU A 67 11.16 -39.26 0.41
C LEU A 67 12.48 -38.56 0.03
N THR A 68 13.16 -37.97 1.02
CA THR A 68 14.28 -37.06 0.79
C THR A 68 15.65 -37.70 1.05
N GLY A 69 15.71 -38.77 1.85
CA GLY A 69 16.96 -39.36 2.36
C GLY A 69 17.69 -38.50 3.39
N VAL A 70 17.12 -37.36 3.78
CA VAL A 70 17.72 -36.40 4.73
C VAL A 70 17.06 -36.57 6.09
N ASP A 71 17.87 -36.80 7.12
CA ASP A 71 17.42 -36.96 8.50
C ASP A 71 17.38 -35.61 9.24
N ASP A 72 16.83 -35.60 10.45
CA ASP A 72 16.63 -34.38 11.24
C ASP A 72 17.84 -34.04 12.14
N SER A 73 19.01 -34.66 11.89
CA SER A 73 20.23 -34.50 12.70
C SER A 73 20.71 -33.05 12.81
N ALA A 74 20.44 -32.21 11.80
CA ALA A 74 20.76 -30.78 11.79
C ALA A 74 19.94 -29.94 12.79
N LEU A 75 18.78 -30.42 13.26
CA LEU A 75 17.94 -29.71 14.23
C LEU A 75 18.54 -29.71 15.64
N ASP A 76 19.33 -30.74 15.99
CA ASP A 76 20.05 -30.81 17.28
C ASP A 76 21.13 -29.72 17.42
N LEU A 77 21.63 -29.18 16.30
CA LEU A 77 22.64 -28.11 16.25
C LEU A 77 22.02 -26.70 16.35
N ALA A 78 20.72 -26.58 16.11
CA ALA A 78 19.98 -25.32 16.06
C ALA A 78 19.03 -25.17 17.26
N LYS A 79 19.49 -25.46 18.48
CA LYS A 79 18.70 -25.17 19.69
C LYS A 79 18.45 -23.67 19.80
N PRO A 80 17.19 -23.19 19.77
CA PRO A 80 16.89 -21.83 20.20
C PRO A 80 16.98 -21.79 21.74
N GLU A 81 17.40 -20.64 22.28
CA GLU A 81 17.43 -20.39 23.72
C GLU A 81 16.06 -20.63 24.37
N LYS A 82 16.08 -21.16 25.60
CA LYS A 82 14.92 -21.21 26.51
C LYS A 82 14.34 -19.79 26.65
N GLY A 83 13.21 -19.52 26.01
CA GLY A 83 12.54 -18.22 26.10
C GLY A 83 11.49 -17.93 25.03
N PHE A 84 11.30 -18.79 24.02
CA PHE A 84 10.33 -18.51 22.94
C PHE A 84 8.87 -18.62 23.40
N ALA A 85 8.53 -19.61 24.24
CA ALA A 85 7.19 -19.76 24.80
C ALA A 85 6.84 -18.61 25.77
N ASP A 86 7.79 -18.19 26.62
CA ASP A 86 7.62 -17.04 27.51
C ASP A 86 7.49 -15.73 26.71
N LYS A 87 8.20 -15.59 25.58
CA LYS A 87 8.07 -14.45 24.66
C LYS A 87 6.73 -14.42 23.95
N GLN A 88 6.21 -15.57 23.51
CA GLN A 88 4.91 -15.64 22.84
C GLN A 88 3.75 -15.41 23.83
N ALA A 89 3.87 -15.95 25.05
CA ALA A 89 2.95 -15.63 26.14
C ALA A 89 2.98 -14.14 26.50
N ALA A 90 4.17 -13.54 26.62
CA ALA A 90 4.32 -12.10 26.84
C ALA A 90 3.81 -11.26 25.68
N GLN A 91 3.91 -11.74 24.43
CA GLN A 91 3.41 -11.05 23.24
C GLN A 91 1.88 -11.13 23.13
N LEU A 92 1.29 -12.28 23.47
CA LEU A 92 -0.17 -12.41 23.60
C LEU A 92 -0.71 -11.54 24.74
N GLU A 93 -0.04 -11.56 25.90
CA GLU A 93 -0.42 -10.71 27.04
C GLU A 93 -0.29 -9.21 26.71
N LEU A 94 0.72 -8.82 25.93
CA LEU A 94 0.88 -7.45 25.44
C LEU A 94 -0.24 -7.07 24.46
N LEU A 95 -0.60 -7.97 23.53
CA LEU A 95 -1.69 -7.74 22.58
C LEU A 95 -3.04 -7.69 23.29
N ASP A 96 -3.29 -8.55 24.27
CA ASP A 96 -4.51 -8.52 25.10
C ASP A 96 -4.61 -7.18 25.83
N ARG A 97 -3.52 -6.71 26.46
CA ARG A 97 -3.49 -5.37 27.09
C ARG A 97 -3.74 -4.24 26.08
N GLN A 98 -3.16 -4.31 24.89
CA GLN A 98 -3.38 -3.31 23.84
C GLN A 98 -4.81 -3.33 23.30
N ILE A 99 -5.43 -4.51 23.19
CA ILE A 99 -6.84 -4.66 22.80
C ILE A 99 -7.73 -4.07 23.89
N GLU A 100 -7.50 -4.40 25.17
CA GLU A 100 -8.24 -3.83 26.30
C GLU A 100 -8.10 -2.30 26.39
N ASP A 101 -6.91 -1.74 26.13
CA ASP A 101 -6.70 -0.29 26.07
C ASP A 101 -7.51 0.35 24.93
N VAL A 102 -7.51 -0.27 23.74
CA VAL A 102 -8.28 0.22 22.59
C VAL A 102 -9.78 0.07 22.82
N GLU A 103 -10.23 -1.03 23.43
CA GLU A 103 -11.64 -1.27 23.78
C GLU A 103 -12.15 -0.26 24.81
N ARG A 104 -11.37 0.05 25.86
CA ARG A 104 -11.71 1.14 26.80
C ARG A 104 -11.85 2.49 26.11
N ASN A 105 -11.00 2.80 25.12
CA ASN A 105 -11.11 4.03 24.36
C ASN A 105 -12.36 4.04 23.44
N ILE A 106 -12.77 2.88 22.93
CA ILE A 106 -14.00 2.73 22.14
C ILE A 106 -15.25 2.83 23.04
N GLU A 107 -15.25 2.24 24.23
CA GLU A 107 -16.36 2.34 25.20
C GLU A 107 -16.58 3.77 25.73
N GLN A 108 -15.51 4.56 25.79
CA GLN A 108 -15.58 5.98 26.12
C GLN A 108 -16.00 6.86 24.93
N SER A 109 -16.10 6.29 23.73
CA SER A 109 -16.58 6.99 22.55
C SER A 109 -18.09 7.26 22.65
N ALA A 110 -18.51 8.40 22.09
CA ALA A 110 -19.91 8.80 22.08
C ALA A 110 -20.73 8.12 20.96
N VAL A 111 -20.08 7.40 20.05
CA VAL A 111 -20.69 6.84 18.83
C VAL A 111 -20.60 5.32 18.83
N ASP A 112 -21.70 4.67 18.50
CA ASP A 112 -21.78 3.21 18.37
C ASP A 112 -20.89 2.73 17.21
N PRO A 113 -19.94 1.80 17.45
CA PRO A 113 -19.08 1.20 16.43
C PRO A 113 -19.79 0.65 15.20
N GLU A 114 -21.04 0.18 15.33
CA GLU A 114 -21.80 -0.40 14.21
C GLU A 114 -22.34 0.66 13.25
N ASP A 115 -22.58 1.89 13.74
CA ASP A 115 -23.18 2.98 12.97
C ASP A 115 -22.15 3.99 12.42
N ILE A 116 -20.87 3.90 12.80
CA ILE A 116 -19.86 4.92 12.46
C ILE A 116 -19.72 5.13 10.95
N GLN A 117 -19.84 4.07 10.14
CA GLN A 117 -19.80 4.21 8.67
C GLN A 117 -21.00 4.98 8.11
N GLY A 118 -22.19 4.80 8.69
CA GLY A 118 -23.38 5.56 8.33
C GLY A 118 -23.25 7.03 8.72
N VAL A 119 -22.73 7.28 9.93
CA VAL A 119 -22.45 8.65 10.43
C VAL A 119 -21.39 9.35 9.57
N GLU A 120 -20.34 8.66 9.11
CA GLU A 120 -19.33 9.24 8.20
C GLU A 120 -19.94 9.64 6.85
N ALA A 121 -20.78 8.78 6.28
CA ALA A 121 -21.44 9.04 5.00
C ALA A 121 -22.40 10.24 5.09
N GLU A 122 -23.22 10.29 6.15
CA GLU A 122 -24.12 11.41 6.40
C GLU A 122 -23.34 12.72 6.62
N LEU A 123 -22.28 12.69 7.44
CA LEU A 123 -21.46 13.86 7.72
C LEU A 123 -20.74 14.37 6.47
N SER A 124 -20.32 13.48 5.58
CA SER A 124 -19.72 13.83 4.29
C SER A 124 -20.70 14.58 3.38
N LEU A 125 -21.97 14.16 3.35
CA LEU A 125 -23.03 14.88 2.64
C LEU A 125 -23.31 16.26 3.26
N GLN A 126 -23.40 16.33 4.59
CA GLN A 126 -23.60 17.59 5.31
C GLN A 126 -22.47 18.59 5.04
N ILE A 127 -21.21 18.13 5.08
CA ILE A 127 -20.03 18.96 4.78
C ILE A 127 -20.06 19.45 3.33
N THR A 128 -20.38 18.59 2.38
CA THR A 128 -20.47 18.97 0.95
C THR A 128 -21.51 20.07 0.73
N ASN A 129 -22.69 19.91 1.33
CA ASN A 129 -23.74 20.92 1.27
C ASN A 129 -23.32 22.22 1.97
N GLN A 130 -22.69 22.12 3.14
CA GLN A 130 -22.23 23.28 3.91
C GLN A 130 -21.17 24.07 3.15
N PHE A 131 -20.21 23.42 2.49
CA PHE A 131 -19.24 24.11 1.65
C PHE A 131 -19.91 24.88 0.50
N ARG A 132 -20.99 24.33 -0.08
CA ARG A 132 -21.76 25.04 -1.10
C ARG A 132 -22.45 26.29 -0.54
N VAL A 133 -22.98 26.22 0.67
CA VAL A 133 -23.56 27.38 1.37
C VAL A 133 -22.48 28.41 1.69
N GLN A 134 -21.31 27.97 2.15
CA GLN A 134 -20.16 28.84 2.42
C GLN A 134 -19.68 29.56 1.17
N GLU A 135 -19.51 28.84 0.07
CA GLU A 135 -19.10 29.44 -1.20
C GLU A 135 -20.08 30.54 -1.62
N LEU A 136 -21.39 30.27 -1.58
CA LEU A 136 -22.42 31.26 -1.90
C LEU A 136 -22.39 32.48 -0.97
N ALA A 137 -22.19 32.28 0.34
CA ALA A 137 -22.09 33.37 1.30
C ALA A 137 -20.80 34.21 1.12
N GLU A 138 -19.70 33.57 0.73
CA GLU A 138 -18.41 34.25 0.56
C GLU A 138 -18.31 35.04 -0.75
N VAL A 139 -19.03 34.66 -1.82
CA VAL A 139 -18.98 35.37 -3.11
C VAL A 139 -19.29 36.86 -2.96
N THR A 140 -20.40 37.21 -2.29
CA THR A 140 -20.80 38.61 -2.08
C THR A 140 -19.76 39.35 -1.25
N TYR A 141 -19.29 38.76 -0.15
CA TYR A 141 -18.27 39.36 0.70
C TYR A 141 -16.95 39.62 -0.05
N GLN A 142 -16.50 38.66 -0.88
CA GLN A 142 -15.30 38.81 -1.70
C GLN A 142 -15.45 39.93 -2.74
N GLN A 143 -16.60 40.01 -3.40
CA GLN A 143 -16.89 41.08 -4.37
C GLN A 143 -16.84 42.47 -3.71
N LEU A 144 -17.50 42.63 -2.56
CA LEU A 144 -17.48 43.88 -1.80
C LEU A 144 -16.06 44.25 -1.32
N SER A 145 -15.29 43.27 -0.83
CA SER A 145 -13.91 43.47 -0.38
C SER A 145 -12.97 43.87 -1.54
N HIS A 146 -13.14 43.27 -2.71
CA HIS A 146 -12.42 43.66 -3.93
C HIS A 146 -12.79 45.08 -4.38
N HIS A 147 -14.07 45.42 -4.37
CA HIS A 147 -14.53 46.79 -4.69
C HIS A 147 -13.92 47.81 -3.73
N ARG A 148 -13.89 47.51 -2.43
CA ARG A 148 -13.30 48.38 -1.39
C ARG A 148 -11.83 48.64 -1.65
N THR A 149 -11.10 47.61 -2.05
CA THR A 149 -9.67 47.73 -2.36
C THR A 149 -9.44 48.61 -3.58
N ARG A 150 -10.24 48.45 -4.64
CA ARG A 150 -10.16 49.30 -5.84
C ARG A 150 -10.48 50.76 -5.52
N LEU A 151 -11.50 50.99 -4.70
CA LEU A 151 -11.94 52.33 -4.33
C LEU A 151 -10.88 53.06 -3.46
N ARG A 152 -10.24 52.34 -2.53
CA ARG A 152 -9.09 52.88 -1.77
C ARG A 152 -7.95 53.31 -2.68
N VAL A 153 -7.57 52.47 -3.65
CA VAL A 153 -6.53 52.83 -4.64
C VAL A 153 -6.92 54.06 -5.45
N GLN A 154 -8.20 54.23 -5.80
CA GLN A 154 -8.67 55.44 -6.49
C GLN A 154 -8.58 56.69 -5.62
N ILE A 155 -8.95 56.58 -4.34
CA ILE A 155 -8.84 57.68 -3.37
C ILE A 155 -7.38 58.07 -3.18
N ASP A 156 -6.49 57.11 -2.95
CA ASP A 156 -5.06 57.36 -2.76
C ASP A 156 -4.47 58.09 -3.97
N LYS A 157 -4.76 57.60 -5.19
CA LYS A 157 -4.33 58.26 -6.44
C LYS A 157 -4.88 59.68 -6.60
N ALA A 158 -6.14 59.90 -6.23
CA ALA A 158 -6.74 61.23 -6.30
C ALA A 158 -6.11 62.19 -5.28
N GLN A 159 -5.80 61.72 -4.07
CA GLN A 159 -5.08 62.51 -3.05
C GLN A 159 -3.64 62.81 -3.45
N GLU A 160 -2.91 61.82 -3.98
CA GLU A 160 -1.57 62.02 -4.54
C GLU A 160 -1.59 63.07 -5.66
N ARG A 161 -2.57 62.99 -6.56
CA ARG A 161 -2.73 63.96 -7.66
C ARG A 161 -3.05 65.36 -7.15
N GLU A 162 -3.93 65.49 -6.16
CA GLU A 162 -4.23 66.78 -5.54
C GLU A 162 -2.97 67.43 -4.94
N GLN A 163 -2.17 66.65 -4.19
CA GLN A 163 -0.90 67.12 -3.61
C GLN A 163 0.12 67.51 -4.69
N GLU A 164 0.22 66.73 -5.75
CA GLU A 164 1.09 67.04 -6.89
C GLU A 164 0.69 68.37 -7.55
N ILE A 165 -0.61 68.57 -7.79
CA ILE A 165 -1.12 69.82 -8.37
C ILE A 165 -0.80 71.01 -7.45
N ASP A 166 -0.94 70.87 -6.14
CA ASP A 166 -0.61 71.94 -5.19
C ASP A 166 0.87 72.33 -5.22
N LEU A 167 1.75 71.33 -5.29
CA LEU A 167 3.18 71.56 -5.45
C LEU A 167 3.50 72.27 -6.78
N LEU A 168 2.88 71.83 -7.88
CA LEU A 168 3.07 72.45 -9.20
C LEU A 168 2.56 73.89 -9.24
N GLN A 169 1.39 74.17 -8.66
CA GLN A 169 0.86 75.52 -8.56
C GLN A 169 1.78 76.46 -7.76
N ALA A 170 2.34 75.99 -6.64
CA ALA A 170 3.30 76.76 -5.87
C ALA A 170 4.59 77.06 -6.67
N ARG A 171 5.10 76.07 -7.42
CA ARG A 171 6.27 76.24 -8.30
C ARG A 171 5.99 77.20 -9.45
N PHE A 172 4.83 77.10 -10.09
CA PHE A 172 4.42 77.99 -11.17
C PHE A 172 4.21 79.42 -10.68
N ALA A 173 3.67 79.61 -9.47
CA ALA A 173 3.57 80.93 -8.86
C ALA A 173 4.95 81.57 -8.62
N LEU A 174 5.95 80.79 -8.21
CA LEU A 174 7.33 81.28 -8.10
C LEU A 174 7.93 81.61 -9.46
N LEU A 175 7.74 80.74 -10.46
CA LEU A 175 8.23 80.96 -11.82
C LEU A 175 7.60 82.20 -12.48
N LEU A 176 6.31 82.47 -12.21
CA LEU A 176 5.65 83.70 -12.65
C LEU A 176 6.33 84.95 -12.07
N LYS A 177 6.67 84.93 -10.77
CA LYS A 177 7.42 86.03 -10.14
C LYS A 177 8.80 86.23 -10.78
N HIS A 178 9.48 85.14 -11.15
CA HIS A 178 10.74 85.23 -11.87
C HIS A 178 10.57 85.87 -13.25
N TYR A 179 9.55 85.48 -14.02
CA TYR A 179 9.26 86.13 -15.30
C TYR A 179 8.88 87.60 -15.14
N ASP A 180 8.10 87.97 -14.12
CA ASP A 180 7.77 89.37 -13.85
C ASP A 180 9.02 90.20 -13.52
N ALA A 181 9.94 89.66 -12.71
CA ALA A 181 11.21 90.30 -12.40
C ALA A 181 12.13 90.41 -13.62
N ASP A 182 12.15 89.38 -14.47
CA ASP A 182 12.97 89.36 -15.68
C ASP A 182 12.45 90.32 -16.75
N ILE A 183 11.12 90.43 -16.90
CA ILE A 183 10.47 91.44 -17.73
C ILE A 183 10.87 92.84 -17.25
N ALA A 184 10.76 93.13 -15.95
CA ALA A 184 11.14 94.43 -15.40
C ALA A 184 12.63 94.74 -15.63
N ARG A 185 13.51 93.74 -15.47
CA ARG A 185 14.95 93.86 -15.75
C ARG A 185 15.22 94.17 -17.23
N LEU A 186 14.61 93.43 -18.15
CA LEU A 186 14.79 93.61 -19.60
C LEU A 186 14.24 94.95 -20.06
N MET A 187 13.07 95.37 -19.56
CA MET A 187 12.54 96.72 -19.79
C MET A 187 13.51 97.79 -19.30
N GLY A 188 14.08 97.63 -18.10
CA GLY A 188 15.09 98.56 -17.58
C GLY A 188 16.35 98.64 -18.44
N ILE A 189 16.80 97.51 -19.01
CA ILE A 189 17.94 97.49 -19.96
C ILE A 189 17.58 98.22 -21.26
N ILE A 190 16.39 98.00 -21.80
CA ILE A 190 15.91 98.66 -23.01
C ILE A 190 15.78 100.17 -22.79
N ASP A 191 15.14 100.59 -21.70
CA ASP A 191 14.95 102.01 -21.35
C ASP A 191 16.28 102.71 -21.13
N ALA A 192 17.20 102.09 -20.36
CA ALA A 192 18.54 102.63 -20.15
C ALA A 192 19.33 102.72 -21.47
N GLY A 193 19.18 101.73 -22.36
CA GLY A 193 19.76 101.74 -23.70
C GLY A 193 19.29 102.94 -24.52
N TYR A 194 17.97 103.17 -24.59
CA TYR A 194 17.41 104.32 -25.31
C TYR A 194 17.82 105.67 -24.72
N VAL A 195 17.87 105.78 -23.39
CA VAL A 195 18.34 107.01 -22.72
C VAL A 195 19.80 107.28 -23.05
N TYR A 196 20.65 106.25 -23.02
CA TYR A 196 22.07 106.41 -23.34
C TYR A 196 22.29 106.73 -24.82
N ASP A 197 21.55 106.10 -25.73
CA ASP A 197 21.63 106.34 -27.18
C ASP A 197 21.15 107.75 -27.58
N ALA A 198 20.18 108.30 -26.85
CA ALA A 198 19.65 109.64 -27.09
C ALA A 198 20.49 110.78 -26.46
N GLU A 199 21.41 110.46 -25.56
CA GLU A 199 22.23 111.47 -24.89
C GLU A 199 23.31 111.98 -25.87
N PRO A 200 23.35 113.28 -26.18
CA PRO A 200 24.36 113.82 -27.07
C PRO A 200 25.75 113.73 -26.42
N ASP A 201 26.78 113.69 -27.26
CA ASP A 201 28.16 113.87 -26.84
C ASP A 201 28.29 115.19 -26.04
N ALA A 202 28.41 115.07 -24.73
CA ALA A 202 28.39 116.18 -23.80
C ALA A 202 29.81 116.54 -23.32
N TYR A 203 29.98 117.79 -22.91
CA TYR A 203 31.17 118.19 -22.17
C TYR A 203 31.30 117.33 -20.90
N CYS A 204 32.54 116.93 -20.57
CA CYS A 204 32.78 116.14 -19.38
C CYS A 204 32.29 116.88 -18.13
N GLN A 205 31.34 116.32 -17.38
CA GLN A 205 30.76 117.00 -16.22
C GLN A 205 31.73 117.15 -15.03
N VAL A 206 32.89 116.49 -15.08
CA VAL A 206 33.93 116.58 -14.03
C VAL A 206 34.98 117.64 -14.35
N CYS A 207 35.47 117.69 -15.59
CA CYS A 207 36.58 118.59 -15.97
C CYS A 207 36.23 119.62 -17.06
N GLY A 208 35.04 119.56 -17.65
CA GLY A 208 34.58 120.48 -18.70
C GLY A 208 35.19 120.26 -20.08
N ALA A 209 35.87 119.14 -20.33
CA ALA A 209 36.46 118.85 -21.65
C ALA A 209 35.38 118.61 -22.71
N ALA A 210 35.53 119.27 -23.88
CA ALA A 210 34.67 119.05 -25.04
C ALA A 210 34.80 117.60 -25.58
N PRO A 211 33.75 117.03 -26.20
CA PRO A 211 33.75 115.65 -26.69
C PRO A 211 34.91 115.28 -27.62
N GLU A 212 35.28 116.21 -28.49
CA GLU A 212 36.42 116.11 -29.41
C GLU A 212 37.78 115.92 -28.72
N ASN A 213 37.87 116.21 -27.42
CA ASN A 213 39.06 116.01 -26.59
C ASN A 213 38.99 114.73 -25.74
N HIS A 214 37.94 113.91 -25.89
CA HIS A 214 37.83 112.62 -25.20
C HIS A 214 38.69 111.58 -25.95
N ASP A 215 39.34 110.67 -25.24
CA ASP A 215 40.18 109.63 -25.86
C ASP A 215 39.27 108.61 -26.59
N PRO A 216 39.30 108.54 -27.93
CA PRO A 216 38.45 107.61 -28.69
C PRO A 216 38.73 106.14 -28.35
N LYS A 217 39.93 105.83 -27.82
CA LYS A 217 40.32 104.47 -27.41
C LYS A 217 39.78 104.05 -26.04
N ARG A 218 39.17 104.98 -25.30
CA ARG A 218 38.50 104.74 -24.01
C ARG A 218 36.97 104.92 -24.09
N GLY A 219 36.43 105.17 -25.29
CA GLY A 219 35.00 105.17 -25.52
C GLY A 219 34.39 103.79 -25.27
N CYS A 220 33.13 103.75 -24.87
CA CYS A 220 32.40 102.49 -24.73
C CYS A 220 32.34 101.78 -26.10
N GLU A 221 32.96 100.61 -26.23
CA GLU A 221 32.89 99.76 -27.43
C GLU A 221 31.54 99.02 -27.57
N GLY A 222 30.58 99.31 -26.69
CA GLY A 222 29.29 98.64 -26.65
C GLY A 222 28.40 99.04 -27.83
N ASP A 223 27.94 98.05 -28.60
CA ASP A 223 26.90 98.21 -29.61
C ASP A 223 25.53 98.27 -28.91
N ILE A 224 25.16 99.48 -28.45
CA ILE A 224 23.91 99.74 -27.73
C ILE A 224 22.68 99.34 -28.56
N PRO A 225 22.57 99.68 -29.86
CA PRO A 225 21.47 99.21 -30.70
C PRO A 225 21.30 97.69 -30.69
N ARG A 226 22.40 96.94 -30.77
CA ARG A 226 22.36 95.48 -30.75
C ARG A 226 21.96 94.91 -29.38
N ILE A 227 22.35 95.56 -28.28
CA ILE A 227 21.91 95.18 -26.93
C ILE A 227 20.40 95.40 -26.79
N ILE A 228 19.88 96.55 -27.28
CA ILE A 228 18.45 96.85 -27.28
C ILE A 228 17.68 95.83 -28.12
N GLU A 229 18.17 95.49 -29.31
CA GLU A 229 17.54 94.49 -30.18
C GLU A 229 17.46 93.11 -29.50
N ALA A 230 18.58 92.64 -28.93
CA ALA A 230 18.63 91.37 -28.21
C ALA A 230 17.70 91.35 -26.98
N ALA A 231 17.73 92.41 -26.16
CA ALA A 231 16.87 92.53 -24.99
C ALA A 231 15.38 92.59 -25.36
N THR A 232 15.04 93.24 -26.48
CA THR A 232 13.66 93.30 -26.99
C THR A 232 13.19 91.93 -27.47
N ALA A 233 14.03 91.18 -28.19
CA ALA A 233 13.71 89.83 -28.62
C ALA A 233 13.49 88.88 -27.43
N GLU A 234 14.37 88.94 -26.42
CA GLU A 234 14.24 88.12 -25.21
C GLU A 234 13.01 88.52 -24.38
N LEU A 235 12.70 89.81 -24.26
CA LEU A 235 11.49 90.30 -23.60
C LEU A 235 10.22 89.70 -24.24
N GLN A 236 10.14 89.69 -25.57
CA GLN A 236 9.02 89.07 -26.29
C GLN A 236 8.93 87.57 -26.04
N GLU A 237 10.06 86.87 -25.91
CA GLU A 237 10.08 85.45 -25.57
C GLU A 237 9.60 85.19 -24.14
N VAL A 238 10.10 85.95 -23.16
CA VAL A 238 9.71 85.81 -21.75
C VAL A 238 8.21 86.11 -21.56
N ILE A 239 7.67 87.12 -22.24
CA ILE A 239 6.22 87.43 -22.23
C ILE A 239 5.41 86.23 -22.76
N ARG A 240 5.84 85.60 -23.86
CA ARG A 240 5.16 84.41 -24.41
C ARG A 240 5.22 83.22 -23.45
N ARG A 241 6.39 82.94 -22.88
CA ARG A 241 6.58 81.86 -21.88
C ARG A 241 5.70 82.10 -20.64
N ARG A 242 5.61 83.35 -20.17
CA ARG A 242 4.74 83.76 -19.07
C ARG A 242 3.27 83.53 -19.40
N ALA A 243 2.80 83.94 -20.58
CA ALA A 243 1.41 83.74 -21.01
C ALA A 243 1.06 82.24 -21.08
N ALA A 244 1.95 81.41 -21.62
CA ALA A 244 1.80 79.96 -21.65
C ALA A 244 1.70 79.37 -20.23
N LEU A 245 2.58 79.81 -19.31
CA LEU A 245 2.55 79.37 -17.91
C LEU A 245 1.25 79.73 -17.21
N VAL A 246 0.69 80.92 -17.45
CA VAL A 246 -0.61 81.33 -16.90
C VAL A 246 -1.74 80.42 -17.42
N ALA A 247 -1.72 80.05 -18.70
CA ALA A 247 -2.69 79.13 -19.27
C ALA A 247 -2.59 77.74 -18.61
N THR A 248 -1.38 77.16 -18.53
CA THR A 248 -1.18 75.86 -17.87
C THR A 248 -1.56 75.88 -16.39
N ALA A 249 -1.29 76.97 -15.66
CA ALA A 249 -1.70 77.12 -14.27
C ALA A 249 -3.23 77.18 -14.11
N LYS A 250 -3.95 77.75 -15.10
CA LYS A 250 -5.42 77.74 -15.13
C LYS A 250 -5.95 76.32 -15.35
N ASP A 251 -5.35 75.57 -16.28
CA ASP A 251 -5.75 74.19 -16.56
C ASP A 251 -5.54 73.29 -15.34
N LEU A 252 -4.39 73.40 -14.66
CA LEU A 252 -4.13 72.69 -13.40
C LEU A 252 -5.12 73.07 -12.28
N ARG A 253 -5.56 74.32 -12.23
CA ARG A 253 -6.57 74.74 -11.24
C ARG A 253 -7.94 74.14 -11.55
N ALA A 254 -8.31 74.03 -12.82
CA ALA A 254 -9.54 73.35 -13.23
C ALA A 254 -9.47 71.85 -12.89
N GLU A 255 -8.35 71.21 -13.17
CA GLU A 255 -8.10 69.80 -12.78
C GLU A 255 -8.20 69.62 -11.26
N LYS A 256 -7.58 70.50 -10.46
CA LYS A 256 -7.71 70.47 -9.00
C LYS A 256 -9.18 70.51 -8.57
N GLY A 257 -9.97 71.41 -9.16
CA GLY A 257 -11.40 71.50 -8.87
C GLY A 257 -12.14 70.17 -9.10
N GLN A 258 -11.84 69.47 -10.20
CA GLN A 258 -12.43 68.16 -10.51
C GLN A 258 -12.02 67.09 -9.48
N VAL A 259 -10.74 67.05 -9.10
CA VAL A 259 -10.23 66.09 -8.12
C VAL A 259 -10.83 66.34 -6.74
N THR A 260 -10.83 67.58 -6.27
CA THR A 260 -11.38 67.97 -4.97
C THR A 260 -12.89 67.75 -4.90
N GLU A 261 -13.64 67.88 -6.00
CA GLU A 261 -15.09 67.56 -6.04
C GLU A 261 -15.35 66.04 -6.09
N GLY A 262 -14.47 65.27 -6.72
CA GLY A 262 -14.60 63.82 -6.85
C GLY A 262 -14.26 63.04 -5.58
N LEU A 263 -13.26 63.52 -4.81
CA LEU A 263 -12.77 62.86 -3.59
C LEU A 263 -13.87 62.58 -2.54
N PRO A 264 -14.75 63.54 -2.19
CA PRO A 264 -15.84 63.29 -1.25
C PRO A 264 -16.79 62.19 -1.70
N LYS A 265 -17.08 62.10 -3.01
CA LYS A 265 -17.97 61.08 -3.59
C LYS A 265 -17.38 59.68 -3.43
N LEU A 266 -16.08 59.52 -3.73
CA LEU A 266 -15.37 58.25 -3.53
C LEU A 266 -15.30 57.87 -2.03
N GLN A 267 -15.11 58.85 -1.15
CA GLN A 267 -15.06 58.62 0.31
C GLN A 267 -16.44 58.25 0.90
N GLU A 268 -17.52 58.79 0.35
CA GLU A 268 -18.89 58.39 0.69
C GLU A 268 -19.17 56.96 0.23
N GLU A 269 -18.86 56.64 -1.04
CA GLU A 269 -18.99 55.27 -1.56
C GLU A 269 -18.16 54.26 -0.73
N LEU A 270 -16.97 54.64 -0.26
CA LEU A 270 -16.15 53.79 0.60
C LEU A 270 -16.79 53.55 1.96
N ARG A 271 -17.47 54.56 2.52
CA ARG A 271 -18.18 54.44 3.79
C ARG A 271 -19.38 53.51 3.65
N ASP A 272 -20.18 53.69 2.62
CA ASP A 272 -21.35 52.85 2.34
C ASP A 272 -20.93 51.40 2.13
N LEU A 273 -19.92 51.17 1.30
CA LEU A 273 -19.38 49.83 1.05
C LEU A 273 -18.79 49.18 2.30
N SER A 274 -18.16 49.97 3.18
CA SER A 274 -17.66 49.46 4.46
C SER A 274 -18.80 49.07 5.40
N ALA A 275 -19.91 49.80 5.38
CA ALA A 275 -21.11 49.44 6.12
C ALA A 275 -21.77 48.17 5.56
N ASP A 276 -21.83 48.02 4.24
CA ASP A 276 -22.36 46.80 3.61
C ASP A 276 -21.50 45.58 3.95
N ILE A 277 -20.16 45.69 3.90
CA ILE A 277 -19.26 44.62 4.36
C ILE A 277 -19.53 44.26 5.82
N GLN A 278 -19.72 45.25 6.71
CA GLN A 278 -20.02 45.00 8.12
C GLN A 278 -21.35 44.26 8.33
N ARG A 279 -22.35 44.46 7.45
CA ARG A 279 -23.62 43.71 7.51
C ARG A 279 -23.47 42.26 7.07
N GLU A 280 -22.57 41.97 6.14
CA GLU A 280 -22.33 40.61 5.64
C GLU A 280 -21.46 39.74 6.56
N ILE A 281 -20.58 40.36 7.37
CA ILE A 281 -19.64 39.64 8.27
C ILE A 281 -20.34 38.58 9.14
N PRO A 282 -21.44 38.88 9.87
CA PRO A 282 -22.07 37.89 10.75
C PRO A 282 -22.57 36.65 10.00
N ALA A 283 -23.10 36.82 8.79
CA ALA A 283 -23.58 35.70 7.98
C ALA A 283 -22.41 34.79 7.55
N VAL A 284 -21.31 35.38 7.08
CA VAL A 284 -20.10 34.64 6.69
C VAL A 284 -19.47 33.94 7.90
N GLU A 285 -19.36 34.61 9.05
CA GLU A 285 -18.83 34.02 10.29
C GLU A 285 -19.69 32.87 10.81
N THR A 286 -21.03 33.02 10.76
CA THR A 286 -21.96 31.95 11.14
C THR A 286 -21.77 30.72 10.25
N VAL A 287 -21.66 30.92 8.93
CA VAL A 287 -21.47 29.81 8.00
C VAL A 287 -20.09 29.16 8.18
N ARG A 288 -19.03 29.95 8.41
CA ARG A 288 -17.67 29.44 8.67
C ARG A 288 -17.58 28.62 9.95
N SER A 289 -18.12 29.14 11.05
CA SER A 289 -18.16 28.43 12.34
C SER A 289 -18.94 27.12 12.23
N ALA A 290 -20.04 27.10 11.49
CA ALA A 290 -20.79 25.86 11.21
C ALA A 290 -19.95 24.86 10.37
N THR A 291 -19.22 25.34 9.36
CA THR A 291 -18.28 24.50 8.60
C THR A 291 -17.18 23.93 9.49
N GLU A 292 -16.55 24.77 10.32
CA GLU A 292 -15.49 24.36 11.27
C GLU A 292 -16.00 23.33 12.27
N ALA A 293 -17.22 23.49 12.78
CA ALA A 293 -17.86 22.53 13.67
C ALA A 293 -18.06 21.15 12.98
N LEU A 294 -18.52 21.14 11.73
CA LEU A 294 -18.69 19.90 10.96
C LEU A 294 -17.35 19.23 10.64
N VAL A 295 -16.32 20.01 10.26
CA VAL A 295 -14.97 19.48 10.02
C VAL A 295 -14.37 18.91 11.30
N THR A 296 -14.50 19.61 12.42
CA THR A 296 -14.04 19.13 13.73
C THR A 296 -14.74 17.84 14.12
N ARG A 297 -16.06 17.77 13.90
CA ARG A 297 -16.83 16.54 14.11
C ARG A 297 -16.33 15.41 13.22
N ARG A 298 -15.98 15.68 11.96
CA ARG A 298 -15.44 14.65 11.04
C ARG A 298 -14.10 14.11 11.52
N ILE A 299 -13.21 14.97 12.00
CA ILE A 299 -11.91 14.56 12.54
C ILE A 299 -12.12 13.65 13.76
N ALA A 300 -13.06 13.99 14.65
CA ALA A 300 -13.41 13.15 15.80
C ALA A 300 -13.91 11.76 15.34
N ILE A 301 -14.88 11.70 14.43
CA ILE A 301 -15.41 10.44 13.88
C ILE A 301 -14.32 9.62 13.17
N GLN A 302 -13.41 10.27 12.44
CA GLN A 302 -12.29 9.57 11.80
C GLN A 302 -11.34 8.96 12.82
N SER A 303 -11.06 9.66 13.92
CA SER A 303 -10.24 9.10 15.01
C SER A 303 -10.89 7.89 15.67
N GLU A 304 -12.22 7.90 15.81
CA GLU A 304 -12.99 6.76 16.33
C GLU A 304 -12.96 5.57 15.35
N LEU A 305 -13.11 5.81 14.05
CA LEU A 305 -12.94 4.78 13.01
C LEU A 305 -11.55 4.15 13.03
N GLU A 306 -10.51 4.95 13.26
CA GLU A 306 -9.14 4.45 13.40
C GLU A 306 -8.98 3.53 14.61
N LEU A 307 -9.62 3.84 15.74
CA LEU A 307 -9.65 2.96 16.91
C LEU A 307 -10.32 1.62 16.58
N VAL A 308 -11.48 1.64 15.90
CA VAL A 308 -12.18 0.41 15.49
C VAL A 308 -11.34 -0.43 14.53
N ARG A 309 -10.70 0.20 13.53
CA ARG A 309 -9.79 -0.49 12.60
C ARG A 309 -8.57 -1.06 13.32
N ARG A 310 -8.02 -0.31 14.28
CA ARG A 310 -6.89 -0.76 15.12
C ARG A 310 -7.28 -1.96 15.97
N ARG A 311 -8.47 -1.96 16.58
CA ARG A 311 -9.01 -3.12 17.30
C ARG A 311 -9.09 -4.34 16.40
N ALA A 312 -9.68 -4.20 15.21
CA ALA A 312 -9.79 -5.29 14.24
C ALA A 312 -8.41 -5.83 13.79
N ALA A 313 -7.44 -4.94 13.58
CA ALA A 313 -6.06 -5.33 13.22
C ALA A 313 -5.35 -6.07 14.38
N LEU A 314 -5.47 -5.58 15.61
CA LEU A 314 -4.92 -6.24 16.80
C LEU A 314 -5.59 -7.59 17.07
N ALA A 315 -6.91 -7.67 16.92
CA ALA A 315 -7.66 -8.92 17.03
C ALA A 315 -7.21 -9.94 15.98
N LYS A 316 -6.99 -9.49 14.73
CA LYS A 316 -6.43 -10.34 13.67
C LYS A 316 -5.00 -10.78 13.97
N GLN A 317 -4.12 -9.90 14.47
CA GLN A 317 -2.77 -10.28 14.90
C GLN A 317 -2.79 -11.27 16.06
N ARG A 318 -3.70 -11.08 17.01
CA ARG A 318 -3.93 -12.01 18.11
C ARG A 318 -4.44 -13.35 17.61
N GLU A 319 -5.35 -13.38 16.62
CA GLU A 319 -5.77 -14.60 15.95
C GLU A 319 -4.61 -15.25 15.18
N GLU A 320 -3.77 -14.51 14.46
CA GLU A 320 -2.61 -15.06 13.76
C GLU A 320 -1.60 -15.72 14.73
N ILE A 321 -1.45 -15.17 15.93
CA ILE A 321 -0.60 -15.74 17.00
C ILE A 321 -1.33 -16.87 17.75
N GLY A 322 -2.65 -16.75 17.94
CA GLY A 322 -3.50 -17.68 18.71
C GLY A 322 -4.05 -18.88 17.93
N VAL A 323 -4.16 -18.78 16.60
CA VAL A 323 -4.51 -19.84 15.63
C VAL A 323 -3.28 -20.70 15.30
N ASN A 324 -2.13 -20.40 15.89
CA ASN A 324 -0.95 -21.26 15.88
C ASN A 324 -0.71 -21.96 17.22
N PRO A 325 -1.64 -22.81 17.74
CA PRO A 325 -1.26 -23.81 18.71
C PRO A 325 -0.43 -24.87 17.99
N GLY A 326 0.89 -24.64 17.87
CA GLY A 326 1.86 -25.71 17.58
C GLY A 326 2.65 -25.66 16.27
N TYR A 327 2.79 -24.52 15.58
CA TYR A 327 3.89 -24.36 14.62
C TYR A 327 5.06 -23.63 15.27
N ASP A 328 5.87 -24.41 16.00
CA ASP A 328 7.21 -24.00 16.37
C ASP A 328 7.96 -23.50 15.13
N ALA A 329 8.78 -22.46 15.25
CA ALA A 329 9.68 -22.01 14.18
C ALA A 329 10.58 -23.16 13.68
N THR A 330 10.85 -24.15 14.53
CA THR A 330 11.49 -25.44 14.21
C THR A 330 10.63 -26.34 13.31
N THR A 331 9.29 -26.28 13.44
CA THR A 331 8.34 -26.93 12.53
C THR A 331 8.28 -26.22 11.18
N LEU A 332 8.42 -24.90 11.14
CA LEU A 332 8.55 -24.18 9.86
C LEU A 332 9.84 -24.57 9.12
N ILE A 333 10.94 -24.81 9.83
CA ILE A 333 12.20 -25.31 9.25
C ILE A 333 12.05 -26.76 8.76
N ALA A 334 11.25 -27.60 9.42
CA ALA A 334 11.07 -29.00 9.04
C ALA A 334 10.01 -29.21 7.93
N ASP A 335 8.92 -28.44 7.92
CA ASP A 335 7.92 -28.46 6.85
C ASP A 335 8.45 -27.79 5.57
N ASN A 336 9.37 -26.82 5.68
CA ASN A 336 10.10 -26.26 4.53
C ASN A 336 11.14 -27.21 3.92
N GLN A 337 11.34 -28.42 4.45
CA GLN A 337 12.27 -29.41 3.87
C GLN A 337 11.61 -30.43 2.93
N LEU A 338 10.28 -30.47 2.86
CA LEU A 338 9.58 -31.18 1.78
C LEU A 338 9.26 -30.17 0.68
N ASP A 339 10.15 -30.07 -0.32
CA ASP A 339 9.86 -29.22 -1.47
C ASP A 339 8.69 -29.80 -2.28
N GLY A 340 7.90 -28.90 -2.88
CA GLY A 340 6.75 -29.30 -3.70
C GLY A 340 7.17 -30.25 -4.83
N ALA A 341 8.39 -30.12 -5.35
CA ALA A 341 8.91 -30.97 -6.41
C ALA A 341 9.07 -32.45 -5.99
N THR A 342 9.54 -32.74 -4.77
CA THR A 342 9.65 -34.13 -4.29
C THR A 342 8.27 -34.75 -4.08
N LEU A 343 7.33 -33.99 -3.49
CA LEU A 343 5.96 -34.44 -3.28
C LEU A 343 5.24 -34.67 -4.62
N ASP A 344 5.38 -33.76 -5.58
CA ASP A 344 4.82 -33.92 -6.92
C ASP A 344 5.43 -35.14 -7.63
N SER A 345 6.74 -35.35 -7.53
CA SER A 345 7.39 -36.54 -8.09
C SER A 345 6.89 -37.83 -7.45
N PHE A 346 6.56 -37.83 -6.16
CA PHE A 346 5.95 -38.98 -5.48
C PHE A 346 4.50 -39.19 -5.90
N CYS A 347 3.69 -38.13 -5.98
CA CYS A 347 2.32 -38.17 -6.48
C CYS A 347 2.23 -38.71 -7.92
N GLN A 348 3.21 -38.40 -8.78
CA GLN A 348 3.29 -38.97 -10.13
C GLN A 348 3.50 -40.49 -10.12
N VAL A 349 4.23 -41.05 -9.14
CA VAL A 349 4.37 -42.50 -8.99
C VAL A 349 3.03 -43.13 -8.59
N ILE A 350 2.30 -42.50 -7.67
CA ILE A 350 0.94 -42.93 -7.28
C ILE A 350 -0.01 -42.86 -8.47
N GLU A 351 0.05 -41.77 -9.24
CA GLU A 351 -0.76 -41.59 -10.43
C GLU A 351 -0.49 -42.69 -11.46
N SER A 352 0.78 -42.99 -11.74
CA SER A 352 1.17 -44.09 -12.64
C SER A 352 0.68 -45.46 -12.14
N GLU A 353 0.72 -45.68 -10.82
CA GLU A 353 0.23 -46.92 -10.22
C GLU A 353 -1.28 -47.07 -10.45
N LEU A 354 -2.05 -46.04 -10.10
CA LEU A 354 -3.51 -46.01 -10.27
C LEU A 354 -3.94 -46.10 -11.75
N GLN A 355 -3.24 -45.43 -12.66
CA GLN A 355 -3.46 -45.54 -14.10
C GLN A 355 -3.21 -46.96 -14.60
N GLY A 356 -2.16 -47.62 -14.08
CA GLY A 356 -1.86 -49.00 -14.41
C GLY A 356 -2.89 -50.00 -13.87
N TRP A 357 -3.64 -49.62 -12.85
CA TRP A 357 -4.81 -50.36 -12.37
C TRP A 357 -6.08 -49.99 -13.13
N GLU A 358 -6.04 -49.03 -14.07
CA GLU A 358 -7.23 -48.44 -14.71
C GLU A 358 -8.24 -47.91 -13.69
N PHE A 359 -7.76 -47.31 -12.59
CA PHE A 359 -8.60 -46.65 -11.61
C PHE A 359 -9.31 -45.43 -12.23
N PRO A 360 -10.63 -45.24 -12.01
CA PRO A 360 -11.36 -44.11 -12.59
C PRO A 360 -10.80 -42.75 -12.17
N ASP A 361 -10.71 -41.83 -13.12
CA ASP A 361 -10.20 -40.46 -12.90
C ASP A 361 -8.79 -40.37 -12.28
N ALA A 362 -7.94 -41.39 -12.47
CA ALA A 362 -6.53 -41.43 -12.04
C ALA A 362 -5.59 -40.46 -12.80
N LYS A 363 -6.06 -39.26 -13.15
CA LYS A 363 -5.31 -38.29 -13.97
C LYS A 363 -4.59 -37.20 -13.18
N ARG A 364 -4.94 -37.02 -11.89
CA ARG A 364 -4.32 -36.01 -11.04
C ARG A 364 -4.33 -36.47 -9.59
N VAL A 365 -3.15 -36.75 -9.04
CA VAL A 365 -2.94 -37.03 -7.62
C VAL A 365 -2.21 -35.84 -7.01
N PHE A 366 -2.69 -35.33 -5.88
CA PHE A 366 -2.05 -34.26 -5.13
C PHE A 366 -1.81 -34.68 -3.68
N PHE A 367 -0.70 -34.23 -3.10
CA PHE A 367 -0.45 -34.37 -1.68
C PHE A 367 -1.07 -33.19 -0.92
N GLU A 368 -1.98 -33.48 0.01
CA GLU A 368 -2.66 -32.50 0.86
C GLU A 368 -1.82 -32.25 2.12
N ASN A 369 -0.90 -31.28 2.10
CA ASN A 369 0.04 -31.00 3.20
C ASN A 369 -0.63 -30.88 4.58
N ASN A 370 -1.79 -30.20 4.67
CA ASN A 370 -2.55 -30.02 5.90
C ASN A 370 -3.12 -31.34 6.46
N ARG A 371 -3.48 -32.30 5.60
CA ARG A 371 -4.02 -33.62 5.96
C ARG A 371 -2.96 -34.70 5.98
N ARG A 372 -1.80 -34.44 5.40
CA ARG A 372 -0.68 -35.37 5.19
C ARG A 372 -1.14 -36.64 4.46
N ASP A 373 -2.08 -36.49 3.53
CA ASP A 373 -2.72 -37.57 2.77
C ASP A 373 -2.79 -37.16 1.29
N ILE A 374 -3.36 -37.99 0.44
CA ILE A 374 -3.54 -37.71 -0.98
C ILE A 374 -4.98 -37.36 -1.32
N SER A 375 -5.16 -36.54 -2.35
CA SER A 375 -6.41 -36.40 -3.09
C SER A 375 -6.24 -36.88 -4.53
N VAL A 376 -7.29 -37.48 -5.06
CA VAL A 376 -7.36 -37.94 -6.45
C VAL A 376 -8.53 -37.25 -7.13
N ALA A 377 -8.29 -36.61 -8.26
CA ALA A 377 -9.30 -35.83 -8.99
C ALA A 377 -10.05 -34.77 -8.13
N GLY A 378 -9.35 -34.19 -7.15
CA GLY A 378 -9.91 -33.16 -6.25
C GLY A 378 -10.70 -33.71 -5.05
N LYS A 379 -10.84 -35.04 -4.91
CA LYS A 379 -11.49 -35.67 -3.76
C LYS A 379 -10.43 -36.29 -2.84
N SER A 380 -10.40 -35.85 -1.58
CA SER A 380 -9.49 -36.36 -0.55
C SER A 380 -9.73 -37.86 -0.31
N ARG A 381 -8.68 -38.66 -0.11
CA ARG A 381 -8.79 -40.11 0.12
C ARG A 381 -9.78 -40.43 1.23
N ALA A 382 -9.66 -39.75 2.37
CA ALA A 382 -10.51 -39.94 3.55
C ALA A 382 -12.02 -39.74 3.28
N ALA A 383 -12.37 -38.94 2.27
CA ALA A 383 -13.76 -38.64 1.90
C ALA A 383 -14.42 -39.71 1.01
N ASN A 384 -13.72 -40.82 0.72
CA ASN A 384 -14.23 -41.91 -0.10
C ASN A 384 -14.76 -43.08 0.73
N GLY A 385 -15.57 -43.95 0.11
CA GLY A 385 -16.03 -45.21 0.70
C GLY A 385 -14.86 -46.13 1.09
N LYS A 386 -15.10 -47.08 2.00
CA LYS A 386 -14.07 -47.99 2.55
C LYS A 386 -13.27 -48.72 1.44
N GLY A 387 -13.95 -49.19 0.40
CA GLY A 387 -13.33 -49.85 -0.75
C GLY A 387 -12.36 -48.96 -1.52
N VAL A 388 -12.78 -47.74 -1.86
CA VAL A 388 -11.93 -46.78 -2.56
C VAL A 388 -10.77 -46.31 -1.66
N ARG A 389 -11.02 -46.14 -0.35
CA ARG A 389 -9.95 -45.84 0.63
C ARG A 389 -8.88 -46.93 0.67
N ALA A 390 -9.28 -48.20 0.66
CA ALA A 390 -8.36 -49.33 0.65
C ALA A 390 -7.48 -49.35 -0.59
N LEU A 391 -8.06 -49.12 -1.77
CA LEU A 391 -7.33 -49.03 -3.03
C LEU A 391 -6.32 -47.88 -3.03
N LEU A 392 -6.76 -46.67 -2.65
CA LEU A 392 -5.89 -45.49 -2.63
C LEU A 392 -4.77 -45.59 -1.59
N HIS A 393 -5.04 -46.14 -0.40
CA HIS A 393 -4.01 -46.39 0.61
C HIS A 393 -2.99 -47.42 0.11
N SER A 394 -3.46 -48.46 -0.56
CA SER A 394 -2.56 -49.48 -1.12
C SER A 394 -1.70 -48.92 -2.24
N ALA A 395 -2.29 -48.10 -3.13
CA ALA A 395 -1.55 -47.41 -4.18
C ALA A 395 -0.49 -46.49 -3.59
N PHE A 396 -0.82 -45.73 -2.54
CA PHE A 396 0.14 -44.90 -1.80
C PHE A 396 1.32 -45.73 -1.27
N THR A 397 1.03 -46.83 -0.60
CA THR A 397 2.05 -47.67 0.08
C THR A 397 2.98 -48.34 -0.93
N ILE A 398 2.42 -48.94 -1.98
CA ILE A 398 3.18 -49.58 -3.06
C ILE A 398 4.03 -48.54 -3.80
N SER A 399 3.46 -47.36 -4.06
CA SER A 399 4.17 -46.28 -4.74
C SER A 399 5.29 -45.70 -3.90
N LEU A 400 5.15 -45.66 -2.57
CA LEU A 400 6.22 -45.21 -1.67
C LEU A 400 7.42 -46.14 -1.76
N MET A 401 7.18 -47.46 -1.74
CA MET A 401 8.24 -48.45 -1.95
C MET A 401 8.90 -48.30 -3.33
N LYS A 402 8.12 -48.16 -4.40
CA LYS A 402 8.64 -47.96 -5.77
C LYS A 402 9.43 -46.66 -5.92
N PHE A 403 8.93 -45.56 -5.34
CA PHE A 403 9.57 -44.26 -5.34
C PHE A 403 10.93 -44.33 -4.65
N CYS A 404 10.96 -44.93 -3.44
CA CYS A 404 12.20 -45.06 -2.69
C CYS A 404 13.23 -45.91 -3.45
N ASN A 405 12.81 -47.02 -4.06
CA ASN A 405 13.72 -47.83 -4.88
C ASN A 405 14.30 -47.04 -6.06
N THR A 406 13.44 -46.38 -6.84
CA THR A 406 13.84 -45.64 -8.04
C THR A 406 14.77 -44.47 -7.72
N LYS A 407 14.55 -43.81 -6.59
CA LYS A 407 15.32 -42.64 -6.14
C LYS A 407 16.47 -42.99 -5.20
N MET A 408 16.75 -44.29 -4.96
CA MET A 408 17.74 -44.77 -4.00
C MET A 408 17.56 -44.12 -2.61
N ARG A 409 16.31 -44.10 -2.13
CA ARG A 409 15.93 -43.57 -0.82
C ARG A 409 15.69 -44.68 0.20
N PRO A 410 15.72 -44.35 1.50
CA PRO A 410 15.56 -45.34 2.57
C PRO A 410 14.18 -46.02 2.54
N HIS A 411 14.15 -47.32 2.23
CA HIS A 411 12.98 -48.18 2.37
C HIS A 411 13.44 -49.64 2.54
N PRO A 412 12.79 -50.48 3.37
CA PRO A 412 13.18 -51.88 3.56
C PRO A 412 13.05 -52.81 2.33
N GLY A 413 12.66 -52.30 1.17
CA GLY A 413 12.42 -53.09 -0.05
C GLY A 413 11.19 -54.02 -0.06
N PHE A 414 10.39 -54.09 1.02
CA PHE A 414 9.18 -54.93 1.04
C PHE A 414 7.96 -54.24 1.63
N VAL A 415 6.76 -54.69 1.22
CA VAL A 415 5.46 -54.25 1.71
C VAL A 415 4.51 -55.45 1.85
N ILE A 416 3.75 -55.48 2.94
CA ILE A 416 2.68 -56.44 3.21
C ILE A 416 1.37 -55.67 3.36
N ILE A 417 0.37 -56.02 2.55
CA ILE A 417 -0.98 -55.41 2.58
C ILE A 417 -2.00 -56.50 2.84
N ASP A 418 -2.81 -56.30 3.87
CA ASP A 418 -3.94 -57.16 4.21
C ASP A 418 -5.25 -56.55 3.69
N SER A 419 -5.96 -57.33 2.87
CA SER A 419 -7.36 -57.10 2.48
C SER A 419 -7.60 -55.81 1.68
N LEU A 420 -6.85 -55.69 0.57
CA LEU A 420 -6.91 -54.58 -0.39
C LEU A 420 -8.24 -54.54 -1.15
N PHE A 421 -8.80 -55.70 -1.52
CA PHE A 421 -10.01 -55.82 -2.35
C PHE A 421 -11.29 -56.22 -1.59
N ILE A 422 -11.23 -56.63 -0.32
CA ILE A 422 -12.41 -57.16 0.41
C ILE A 422 -13.61 -56.21 0.37
N THR A 423 -13.39 -54.92 0.63
CA THR A 423 -14.45 -53.90 0.63
C THR A 423 -14.82 -53.39 -0.77
N TYR A 424 -14.24 -53.95 -1.82
CA TYR A 424 -14.49 -53.61 -3.20
C TYR A 424 -15.54 -54.58 -3.80
N ARG A 425 -16.84 -54.30 -3.53
CA ARG A 425 -18.01 -55.00 -4.10
C ARG A 425 -19.18 -54.02 -4.34
N ASP A 426 -20.07 -54.44 -5.25
CA ASP A 426 -21.08 -53.66 -6.00
C ASP A 426 -21.73 -52.45 -5.29
N PRO A 427 -21.82 -51.30 -5.97
CA PRO A 427 -22.10 -50.00 -5.38
C PRO A 427 -23.59 -49.78 -5.09
N SER A 428 -23.89 -49.30 -3.89
CA SER A 428 -25.20 -48.76 -3.54
C SER A 428 -25.40 -47.29 -3.97
N ASN A 429 -24.34 -46.63 -4.46
CA ASN A 429 -24.35 -45.20 -4.82
C ASN A 429 -23.85 -44.94 -6.26
N ALA A 430 -24.41 -43.91 -6.91
CA ALA A 430 -24.18 -43.58 -8.32
C ALA A 430 -22.72 -43.19 -8.68
N GLU A 431 -21.92 -42.67 -7.73
CA GLU A 431 -20.50 -42.34 -7.97
C GLU A 431 -19.60 -43.58 -8.06
N GLU A 432 -19.93 -44.65 -7.31
CA GLU A 432 -19.15 -45.91 -7.29
C GLU A 432 -19.52 -46.85 -8.45
N ALA A 433 -20.64 -46.58 -9.16
CA ALA A 433 -21.11 -47.32 -10.33
C ALA A 433 -20.15 -47.29 -11.53
N SER A 434 -19.33 -46.23 -11.65
CA SER A 434 -18.28 -46.11 -12.68
C SER A 434 -17.08 -47.02 -12.42
N ILE A 435 -16.86 -47.41 -11.16
CA ILE A 435 -15.67 -48.14 -10.70
C ILE A 435 -15.90 -49.66 -10.77
N ALA A 436 -17.11 -50.14 -10.47
CA ALA A 436 -17.46 -51.57 -10.51
C ALA A 436 -17.36 -52.22 -11.91
N GLN A 437 -17.41 -51.41 -12.98
CA GLN A 437 -17.27 -51.87 -14.38
C GLN A 437 -15.81 -51.96 -14.87
N THR A 438 -14.84 -51.62 -14.03
CA THR A 438 -13.42 -51.61 -14.44
C THR A 438 -12.75 -52.99 -14.27
N PRO A 439 -11.84 -53.39 -15.18
CA PRO A 439 -11.01 -54.59 -15.00
C PRO A 439 -9.91 -54.39 -13.92
N LEU A 440 -10.13 -53.47 -12.97
CA LEU A 440 -9.13 -52.93 -12.07
C LEU A 440 -8.40 -54.00 -11.28
N ARG A 441 -9.14 -54.96 -10.72
CA ARG A 441 -8.57 -56.04 -9.94
C ARG A 441 -7.60 -56.90 -10.75
N ASP A 442 -7.99 -57.25 -11.98
CA ASP A 442 -7.17 -58.04 -12.90
C ASP A 442 -5.93 -57.26 -13.38
N LYS A 443 -6.07 -55.95 -13.61
CA LYS A 443 -4.96 -55.04 -13.98
C LYS A 443 -3.97 -54.82 -12.82
N ALA A 444 -4.49 -54.61 -11.61
CA ALA A 444 -3.70 -54.51 -10.39
C ALA A 444 -2.88 -55.78 -10.14
N PHE A 445 -3.47 -56.98 -10.26
CA PHE A 445 -2.73 -58.23 -10.16
C PHE A 445 -1.60 -58.35 -11.19
N ARG A 446 -1.82 -57.93 -12.44
CA ARG A 446 -0.72 -57.88 -13.45
C ARG A 446 0.38 -56.90 -13.05
N ARG A 447 0.02 -55.74 -12.49
CA ARG A 447 1.00 -54.75 -11.98
C ARG A 447 1.79 -55.30 -10.78
N PHE A 448 1.16 -56.07 -9.90
CA PHE A 448 1.83 -56.73 -8.78
C PHE A 448 2.81 -57.80 -9.27
N LYS A 449 2.41 -58.61 -10.26
CA LYS A 449 3.28 -59.62 -10.88
C LYS A 449 4.49 -59.02 -11.59
N ALA A 450 4.36 -57.80 -12.10
CA ALA A 450 5.41 -57.06 -12.80
C ALA A 450 6.27 -56.17 -11.88
N ILE A 451 6.21 -56.37 -10.56
CA ILE A 451 7.05 -55.61 -9.63
C ILE A 451 8.53 -55.93 -9.85
N ASP A 452 9.40 -54.94 -9.63
CA ASP A 452 10.85 -55.12 -9.76
C ASP A 452 11.34 -56.27 -8.86
N PRO A 453 12.19 -57.20 -9.35
CA PRO A 453 12.68 -58.33 -8.56
C PRO A 453 13.49 -57.94 -7.30
N SER A 454 13.98 -56.70 -7.22
CA SER A 454 14.62 -56.15 -6.01
C SER A 454 13.62 -55.78 -4.90
N LEU A 455 12.32 -55.80 -5.20
CA LEU A 455 11.24 -55.47 -4.28
C LEU A 455 10.37 -56.69 -3.97
N GLN A 456 9.79 -56.72 -2.77
CA GLN A 456 8.88 -57.79 -2.34
C GLN A 456 7.52 -57.22 -1.95
N LEU A 457 6.48 -57.55 -2.71
CA LEU A 457 5.09 -57.22 -2.39
C LEU A 457 4.33 -58.49 -2.00
N ILE A 458 3.76 -58.48 -0.79
CA ILE A 458 2.94 -59.57 -0.26
C ILE A 458 1.52 -59.02 -0.06
N ILE A 459 0.55 -59.62 -0.74
CA ILE A 459 -0.86 -59.24 -0.61
C ILE A 459 -1.61 -60.42 -0.01
N LEU A 460 -2.22 -60.20 1.15
CA LEU A 460 -3.10 -61.16 1.80
C LEU A 460 -4.52 -60.79 1.45
N GLU A 461 -5.27 -61.72 0.87
CA GLU A 461 -6.56 -61.39 0.29
C GLU A 461 -7.50 -62.60 0.31
N ASN A 462 -8.78 -62.34 0.60
CA ASN A 462 -9.83 -63.36 0.64
C ASN A 462 -10.83 -63.20 -0.52
N VAL A 463 -10.30 -63.08 -1.74
CA VAL A 463 -11.11 -63.02 -2.97
C VAL A 463 -10.49 -63.88 -4.07
N ASP A 464 -11.35 -64.46 -4.93
CA ASP A 464 -10.94 -65.39 -5.99
C ASP A 464 -9.97 -64.73 -6.98
N VAL A 465 -8.76 -65.25 -7.13
CA VAL A 465 -7.77 -64.68 -8.07
C VAL A 465 -8.18 -64.94 -9.53
N PRO A 466 -7.77 -64.08 -10.48
CA PRO A 466 -7.93 -64.35 -11.91
C PRO A 466 -7.36 -65.73 -12.30
N LYS A 467 -8.02 -66.43 -13.23
CA LYS A 467 -7.63 -67.80 -13.65
C LYS A 467 -6.17 -67.93 -14.10
N TRP A 468 -5.55 -66.86 -14.59
CA TRP A 468 -4.14 -66.88 -15.02
C TRP A 468 -3.14 -66.86 -13.86
N LEU A 469 -3.57 -66.55 -12.64
CA LEU A 469 -2.77 -66.68 -11.41
C LEU A 469 -2.95 -68.03 -10.72
N ASP A 470 -3.91 -68.84 -11.16
CA ASP A 470 -4.14 -70.16 -10.58
C ASP A 470 -2.93 -71.07 -10.87
N GLY A 471 -2.34 -71.64 -9.83
CA GLY A 471 -1.11 -72.44 -9.91
C GLY A 471 0.18 -71.65 -10.12
N ASP A 472 0.15 -70.31 -10.14
CA ASP A 472 1.37 -69.50 -10.18
C ASP A 472 2.17 -69.66 -8.87
N PRO A 473 3.49 -69.89 -8.90
CA PRO A 473 4.29 -70.12 -7.69
C PRO A 473 4.30 -68.92 -6.72
N GLN A 474 3.98 -67.71 -7.19
CA GLN A 474 3.85 -66.51 -6.36
C GLN A 474 2.42 -66.30 -5.83
N CYS A 475 1.47 -67.17 -6.20
CA CYS A 475 0.10 -67.19 -5.70
C CYS A 475 -0.15 -68.45 -4.87
N THR A 476 -0.15 -68.31 -3.55
CA THR A 476 -0.45 -69.43 -2.64
C THR A 476 -1.90 -69.35 -2.18
N HIS A 477 -2.73 -70.32 -2.58
CA HIS A 477 -4.10 -70.43 -2.08
C HIS A 477 -4.15 -71.27 -0.79
N PHE A 478 -4.76 -70.70 0.26
CA PHE A 478 -4.98 -71.37 1.54
C PHE A 478 -6.43 -71.84 1.65
N THR A 479 -6.65 -73.15 1.76
CA THR A 479 -7.99 -73.75 1.66
C THR A 479 -8.73 -73.82 3.00
N GLY A 480 -8.02 -73.73 4.12
CA GLY A 480 -8.56 -73.98 5.46
C GLY A 480 -9.00 -75.43 5.71
N ARG A 481 -8.84 -76.34 4.74
CA ARG A 481 -9.26 -77.75 4.80
C ARG A 481 -8.05 -78.67 4.81
N GLN A 482 -8.00 -79.58 5.79
CA GLN A 482 -6.96 -80.61 5.82
C GLN A 482 -7.07 -81.53 4.60
N GLY A 483 -5.93 -81.91 4.02
CA GLY A 483 -5.85 -82.81 2.88
C GLY A 483 -6.18 -82.23 1.50
N VAL A 484 -6.54 -80.94 1.38
CA VAL A 484 -6.81 -80.27 0.10
C VAL A 484 -5.94 -79.01 -0.02
N GLY A 485 -4.97 -79.02 -0.95
CA GLY A 485 -4.05 -77.89 -1.13
C GLY A 485 -3.26 -77.56 0.15
N ARG A 486 -2.97 -76.28 0.39
CA ARG A 486 -2.29 -75.81 1.61
C ARG A 486 -3.34 -75.39 2.65
N ALA A 487 -3.47 -76.12 3.75
CA ALA A 487 -4.50 -75.86 4.76
C ALA A 487 -4.30 -74.52 5.51
N GLY A 488 -3.06 -74.06 5.68
CA GLY A 488 -2.73 -72.80 6.35
C GLY A 488 -1.26 -72.39 6.13
N LEU A 489 -0.86 -71.24 6.68
CA LEU A 489 0.49 -70.70 6.49
C LEU A 489 1.58 -71.63 7.05
N PHE A 490 1.35 -72.21 8.23
CA PHE A 490 2.27 -73.16 8.85
C PHE A 490 1.96 -74.61 8.40
N PRO A 491 2.99 -75.44 8.16
CA PRO A 491 2.80 -76.86 7.86
C PRO A 491 2.21 -77.60 9.08
N GLU A 492 1.47 -78.68 8.86
CA GLU A 492 0.67 -79.38 9.90
C GLU A 492 1.49 -79.90 11.09
N ASN A 493 2.81 -80.12 10.92
CA ASN A 493 3.71 -80.55 12.01
C ASN A 493 4.34 -79.39 12.79
N ALA A 494 3.98 -78.14 12.48
CA ALA A 494 4.41 -76.95 13.20
C ALA A 494 3.25 -76.40 14.05
N ARG A 495 2.85 -77.16 15.07
CA ARG A 495 2.24 -76.58 16.29
C ARG A 495 3.21 -76.83 17.44
N PRO A 496 3.41 -75.85 18.35
CA PRO A 496 4.19 -76.07 19.56
C PRO A 496 3.59 -77.15 20.45
#